data_AF-A0AAW4L528-F1
#
_entry.id   AF-A0AAW4L528-F1
#
_cell.length_a   1.000
_cell.length_b   1.000
_cell.length_c   1.000
_cell.angle_alpha   90.00
_cell.angle_beta   90.00
_cell.angle_gamma   90.00
#
_symmetry.space_group_name_H-M   'P 1'
#
loop_
_entity.id
_entity.type
_entity.pdbx_description
1 polymer ?
#
loop_
_entity_poly.entity_id
_entity_poly.type
_entity_poly.pdbx_seq_one_letter_code
_entity_poly.pdbx_strand_id
1 'polypeptide(L)'
;MTEATTNMLSVLKLFLIPVGGGIPAGVMLAQTKGVAWPVTALLYLVSDIILALLFEPVLRLLAYICSKISFLGRVAAAMKAATARSVHHMSGTGAGPIGLIMIAFGVDPMTGRATAHAAGHGFLAGWTIAIAGDMLYFAVIAISTLKLNTVIEDPNITMLIILVVMFSVPTIIKLVRSKFPRHTM
;
A
#
# COMPACT_ATOMS: atom_id res chain seq x y z
N MET A 1 -26.18 -18.82 -3.79
CA MET A 1 -25.37 -17.87 -2.99
C MET A 1 -26.33 -17.05 -2.13
N THR A 2 -26.01 -16.83 -0.85
CA THR A 2 -26.84 -15.97 0.02
C THR A 2 -26.56 -14.50 -0.28
N GLU A 3 -27.49 -13.60 0.06
CA GLU A 3 -27.33 -12.15 -0.11
C GLU A 3 -26.05 -11.62 0.56
N ALA A 4 -25.72 -12.15 1.74
CA ALA A 4 -24.48 -11.86 2.45
C ALA A 4 -23.23 -12.20 1.62
N THR A 5 -23.21 -13.36 0.96
CA THR A 5 -22.07 -13.75 0.10
C THR A 5 -21.94 -12.81 -1.10
N THR A 6 -23.05 -12.39 -1.70
CA THR A 6 -23.06 -11.45 -2.83
C THR A 6 -22.53 -10.07 -2.43
N ASN A 7 -22.91 -9.59 -1.24
CA ASN A 7 -22.41 -8.32 -0.69
C ASN A 7 -20.90 -8.38 -0.42
N MET A 8 -20.42 -9.45 0.25
CA MET A 8 -18.99 -9.64 0.52
C MET A 8 -18.16 -9.74 -0.76
N LEU A 9 -18.66 -10.46 -1.78
CA LEU A 9 -17.97 -10.59 -3.06
C LEU A 9 -17.86 -9.24 -3.80
N SER A 10 -18.88 -8.39 -3.69
CA SER A 10 -18.86 -7.07 -4.34
C SER A 10 -17.82 -6.14 -3.70
N VAL A 11 -17.71 -6.17 -2.36
CA VAL A 11 -16.67 -5.46 -1.62
C VAL A 11 -15.28 -6.00 -1.97
N LEU A 12 -15.10 -7.34 -2.01
CA LEU A 12 -13.84 -7.97 -2.39
C LEU A 12 -13.38 -7.57 -3.79
N LYS A 13 -14.31 -7.50 -4.76
CA LYS A 13 -13.99 -7.07 -6.13
C LYS A 13 -13.43 -5.66 -6.18
N LEU A 14 -13.95 -4.73 -5.37
CA LEU A 14 -13.42 -3.37 -5.31
C LEU A 14 -12.00 -3.33 -4.74
N PHE A 15 -11.68 -4.19 -3.77
CA PHE A 15 -10.33 -4.29 -3.23
C PHE A 15 -9.35 -4.98 -4.18
N LEU A 16 -9.83 -5.91 -5.01
CA LEU A 16 -9.00 -6.61 -6.01
C LEU A 16 -8.64 -5.74 -7.22
N ILE A 17 -9.42 -4.69 -7.51
CA ILE A 17 -9.18 -3.81 -8.67
C ILE A 17 -8.19 -2.71 -8.27
N PRO A 18 -6.97 -2.66 -8.83
CA PRO A 18 -5.94 -1.68 -8.48
C PRO A 18 -6.22 -0.35 -9.19
N VAL A 19 -7.35 0.30 -8.88
CA VAL A 19 -7.72 1.63 -9.36
C VAL A 19 -7.91 2.52 -8.14
N GLY A 20 -7.27 3.70 -8.13
CA GLY A 20 -6.85 4.48 -6.96
C GLY A 20 -7.90 4.91 -5.91
N GLY A 21 -9.16 4.48 -6.00
CA GLY A 21 -10.19 4.64 -4.98
C GLY A 21 -10.65 3.36 -4.30
N GLY A 22 -9.98 2.22 -4.51
CA GLY A 22 -10.41 0.91 -4.03
C GLY A 22 -10.72 0.85 -2.52
N ILE A 23 -9.92 1.51 -1.68
CA ILE A 23 -10.14 1.51 -0.22
C ILE A 23 -11.37 2.35 0.17
N PRO A 24 -11.47 3.66 -0.14
CA PRO A 24 -12.67 4.43 0.18
C PRO A 24 -13.95 3.83 -0.41
N ALA A 25 -13.89 3.38 -1.67
CA ALA A 25 -15.04 2.78 -2.35
C ALA A 25 -15.48 1.47 -1.73
N GLY A 26 -14.53 0.57 -1.43
CA GLY A 26 -14.84 -0.71 -0.78
C GLY A 26 -15.38 -0.51 0.64
N VAL A 27 -14.85 0.47 1.40
CA VAL A 27 -15.31 0.78 2.76
C VAL A 27 -16.71 1.39 2.76
N MET A 28 -17.01 2.33 1.85
CA MET A 28 -18.36 2.88 1.71
C MET A 28 -19.36 1.84 1.20
N LEU A 29 -18.96 0.98 0.26
CA LEU A 29 -19.81 -0.11 -0.19
C LEU A 29 -20.09 -1.10 0.95
N ALA A 30 -19.08 -1.45 1.74
CA ALA A 30 -19.25 -2.32 2.89
C ALA A 30 -20.22 -1.72 3.93
N GLN A 31 -20.09 -0.42 4.22
CA GLN A 31 -21.00 0.30 5.11
C GLN A 31 -22.45 0.28 4.60
N THR A 32 -22.66 0.61 3.33
CA THR A 32 -24.02 0.63 2.72
C THR A 32 -24.65 -0.76 2.62
N LYS A 33 -23.83 -1.81 2.51
CA LYS A 33 -24.28 -3.21 2.49
C LYS A 33 -24.37 -3.86 3.88
N GLY A 34 -24.14 -3.11 4.95
CA GLY A 34 -24.20 -3.62 6.32
C GLY A 34 -23.11 -4.65 6.67
N VAL A 35 -21.99 -4.66 5.93
CA VAL A 35 -20.87 -5.55 6.21
C VAL A 35 -20.09 -4.99 7.40
N ALA A 36 -19.96 -5.80 8.46
CA ALA A 36 -19.25 -5.39 9.67
C ALA A 36 -17.78 -5.07 9.39
N TRP A 37 -17.25 -4.06 10.09
CA TRP A 37 -15.87 -3.60 9.91
C TRP A 37 -14.80 -4.70 9.96
N PRO A 38 -14.82 -5.65 10.92
CA PRO A 38 -13.82 -6.72 10.96
C PRO A 38 -13.87 -7.62 9.72
N VAL A 39 -15.07 -7.82 9.15
CA VAL A 39 -15.26 -8.60 7.93
C VAL A 39 -14.70 -7.84 6.73
N THR A 40 -14.94 -6.53 6.64
CA THR A 40 -14.34 -5.67 5.59
C THR A 40 -12.81 -5.69 5.64
N ALA A 41 -12.23 -5.60 6.83
CA ALA A 41 -10.79 -5.69 7.02
C ALA A 41 -10.24 -7.08 6.62
N LEU A 42 -10.97 -8.16 6.93
CA LEU A 42 -10.61 -9.50 6.48
C LEU A 42 -10.70 -9.65 4.96
N LEU A 43 -11.73 -9.09 4.33
CA LEU A 43 -11.86 -9.09 2.86
C LEU A 43 -10.70 -8.33 2.20
N TYR A 44 -10.27 -7.21 2.80
CA TYR A 44 -9.11 -6.47 2.33
C TYR A 44 -7.83 -7.30 2.47
N LEU A 45 -7.60 -7.91 3.64
CA LEU A 45 -6.45 -8.79 3.86
C LEU A 45 -6.41 -9.97 2.87
N VAL A 46 -7.56 -10.59 2.59
CA VAL A 46 -7.67 -11.66 1.60
C VAL A 46 -7.36 -11.15 0.20
N SER A 47 -7.80 -9.94 -0.15
CA SER A 47 -7.43 -9.27 -1.41
C SER A 47 -5.91 -9.14 -1.53
N ASP A 48 -5.23 -8.66 -0.49
CA ASP A 48 -3.78 -8.50 -0.48
C ASP A 48 -3.03 -9.84 -0.63
N ILE A 49 -3.53 -10.90 0.01
CA ILE A 49 -2.96 -12.25 -0.13
C ILE A 49 -3.12 -12.76 -1.58
N ILE A 50 -4.30 -12.56 -2.19
CA ILE A 50 -4.54 -12.93 -3.59
C ILE A 50 -3.59 -12.15 -4.51
N LEU A 51 -3.46 -10.84 -4.31
CA LEU A 51 -2.54 -10.00 -5.06
C LEU A 51 -1.09 -10.45 -4.85
N ALA A 52 -0.67 -10.77 -3.63
CA ALA A 52 0.67 -11.26 -3.33
C ALA A 52 1.01 -12.52 -4.14
N LEU A 53 0.09 -13.47 -4.19
CA LEU A 53 0.24 -14.71 -4.94
C LEU A 53 0.25 -14.49 -6.46
N LEU A 54 -0.53 -13.52 -6.96
CA LEU A 54 -0.60 -13.18 -8.38
C LEU A 54 0.62 -12.37 -8.85
N PHE A 55 1.09 -11.41 -8.05
CA PHE A 55 2.14 -10.48 -8.42
C PHE A 55 3.55 -11.04 -8.20
N GLU A 56 3.77 -11.89 -7.19
CA GLU A 56 5.10 -12.50 -7.00
C GLU A 56 5.65 -13.19 -8.26
N PRO A 57 4.93 -14.07 -8.97
CA PRO A 57 5.46 -14.69 -10.19
C PRO A 57 5.74 -13.66 -11.28
N VAL A 58 4.90 -12.63 -11.41
CA VAL A 58 5.10 -11.53 -12.37
C VAL A 58 6.36 -10.75 -12.03
N LEU A 59 6.55 -10.36 -10.76
CA LEU A 59 7.73 -9.64 -10.27
C LEU A 59 9.01 -10.47 -10.46
N ARG A 60 8.95 -11.79 -10.19
CA ARG A 60 10.08 -12.70 -10.44
C ARG A 60 10.42 -12.83 -11.91
N LEU A 61 9.40 -12.94 -12.77
CA LEU A 61 9.59 -12.99 -14.22
C LEU A 61 10.23 -11.70 -14.73
N LEU A 62 9.75 -10.54 -14.29
CA LEU A 62 10.32 -9.24 -14.62
C LEU A 62 11.77 -9.14 -14.13
N ALA A 63 12.06 -9.55 -12.89
CA ALA A 63 13.41 -9.56 -12.35
C ALA A 63 14.34 -10.48 -13.17
N TYR A 64 13.84 -11.65 -13.59
CA TYR A 64 14.57 -12.58 -14.45
C TYR A 64 14.88 -11.94 -15.81
N ILE A 65 13.90 -11.33 -16.48
CA ILE A 65 14.09 -10.65 -17.78
C ILE A 65 15.08 -9.50 -17.63
N CYS A 66 14.94 -8.67 -16.60
CA CYS A 66 15.87 -7.58 -16.30
C CYS A 66 17.29 -8.07 -16.04
N SER A 67 17.46 -9.26 -15.45
CA SER A 67 18.80 -9.85 -15.22
C SER A 67 19.50 -10.29 -16.51
N LYS A 68 18.75 -10.58 -17.58
CA LYS A 68 19.30 -10.97 -18.88
C LYS A 68 19.83 -9.80 -19.69
N ILE A 69 19.36 -8.58 -19.41
CA ILE A 69 19.76 -7.37 -20.13
C ILE A 69 20.79 -6.62 -19.29
N SER A 70 22.04 -6.59 -19.75
CA SER A 70 23.18 -6.01 -19.04
C SER A 70 23.04 -4.52 -18.70
N PHE A 71 22.22 -3.76 -19.43
CA PHE A 71 21.83 -2.39 -19.06
C PHE A 71 20.89 -2.36 -17.86
N LEU A 72 19.79 -3.12 -17.90
CA LEU A 72 18.80 -3.20 -16.82
C LEU A 72 19.39 -3.79 -15.54
N GLY A 73 20.29 -4.78 -15.65
CA GLY A 73 21.04 -5.30 -14.51
C GLY A 73 21.89 -4.23 -13.80
N ARG A 74 22.54 -3.33 -14.57
CA ARG A 74 23.30 -2.19 -14.02
C ARG A 74 22.39 -1.18 -13.36
N VAL A 75 21.24 -0.86 -13.97
CA VAL A 75 20.24 0.05 -13.38
C VAL A 75 19.68 -0.53 -12.08
N ALA A 76 19.31 -1.81 -12.06
CA ALA A 76 18.81 -2.50 -10.88
C ALA A 76 19.86 -2.54 -9.76
N ALA A 77 21.14 -2.78 -10.09
CA ALA A 77 22.24 -2.72 -9.13
C ALA A 77 22.44 -1.30 -8.57
N ALA A 78 22.39 -0.28 -9.43
CA ALA A 78 22.48 1.12 -9.02
C ALA A 78 21.31 1.53 -8.11
N MET A 79 20.09 1.09 -8.43
CA MET A 79 18.92 1.30 -7.58
C MET A 79 19.05 0.58 -6.24
N LYS A 80 19.46 -0.70 -6.22
CA LYS A 80 19.72 -1.43 -4.96
C LYS A 80 20.77 -0.74 -4.09
N ALA A 81 21.85 -0.26 -4.69
CA ALA A 81 22.88 0.50 -3.98
C ALA A 81 22.36 1.84 -3.45
N ALA A 82 21.52 2.54 -4.22
CA ALA A 82 20.87 3.77 -3.78
C ALA A 82 19.90 3.51 -2.61
N THR A 83 19.05 2.49 -2.71
CA THR A 83 18.14 2.07 -1.64
C THR A 83 18.90 1.66 -0.39
N ALA A 84 19.98 0.88 -0.53
CA ALA A 84 20.83 0.49 0.59
C ALA A 84 21.43 1.71 1.30
N ARG A 85 21.91 2.72 0.55
CA ARG A 85 22.41 3.99 1.12
C ARG A 85 21.31 4.78 1.84
N SER A 86 20.11 4.88 1.25
CA SER A 86 18.97 5.57 1.87
C SER A 86 18.50 4.87 3.14
N VAL A 87 18.44 3.54 3.13
CA VAL A 87 18.10 2.72 4.30
C VAL A 87 19.15 2.88 5.38
N HIS A 88 20.45 2.86 5.05
CA HIS A 88 21.54 3.05 6.01
C HIS A 88 21.51 4.45 6.67
N HIS A 89 20.98 5.46 6.00
CA HIS A 89 20.76 6.80 6.57
C HIS A 89 19.52 6.88 7.47
N MET A 90 18.54 6.00 7.27
CA MET A 90 17.26 6.02 8.00
C MET A 90 17.20 5.04 9.17
N SER A 91 17.95 3.94 9.13
CA SER A 91 17.99 2.91 10.17
C SER A 91 19.28 2.10 9.99
N GLY A 92 20.13 2.07 11.02
CA GLY A 92 21.42 1.37 10.99
C GLY A 92 21.31 -0.07 10.47
N THR A 93 22.36 -0.52 9.77
CA THR A 93 22.58 -1.86 9.20
C THR A 93 21.39 -2.83 9.24
N GLY A 94 20.56 -2.74 8.20
CA GLY A 94 19.35 -3.55 8.01
C GLY A 94 18.12 -2.76 8.37
N ALA A 95 17.30 -2.38 7.37
CA ALA A 95 15.95 -1.91 7.67
C ALA A 95 15.24 -3.03 8.45
N GLY A 96 15.14 -2.88 9.77
CA GLY A 96 14.42 -3.83 10.61
C GLY A 96 12.98 -3.97 10.12
N PRO A 97 12.26 -5.04 10.51
CA PRO A 97 10.89 -5.30 10.06
C PRO A 97 9.97 -4.08 10.17
N ILE A 98 10.13 -3.26 11.23
CA ILE A 98 9.38 -2.02 11.44
C ILE A 98 9.65 -0.98 10.35
N GLY A 99 10.92 -0.77 9.97
CA GLY A 99 11.27 0.18 8.90
C GLY A 99 10.69 -0.24 7.55
N LEU A 100 10.69 -1.54 7.26
CA LEU A 100 10.09 -2.09 6.05
C LEU A 100 8.56 -1.98 6.04
N ILE A 101 7.90 -2.21 7.18
CA ILE A 101 6.45 -1.95 7.35
C ILE A 101 6.14 -0.48 7.06
N MET A 102 6.94 0.45 7.58
CA MET A 102 6.73 1.89 7.36
C MET A 102 6.92 2.29 5.89
N ILE A 103 7.82 1.63 5.16
CA ILE A 103 7.99 1.84 3.72
C ILE A 103 6.77 1.34 2.96
N ALA A 104 6.27 0.13 3.28
CA ALA A 104 5.07 -0.42 2.66
C ALA A 104 3.82 0.45 2.95
N PHE A 105 3.68 0.90 4.20
CA PHE A 105 2.63 1.81 4.64
C PHE A 105 2.66 3.16 3.91
N GLY A 106 3.87 3.72 3.72
CA GLY A 106 4.03 5.07 3.17
C GLY A 106 4.02 5.15 1.65
N VAL A 107 4.28 4.04 0.95
CA VAL A 107 4.38 4.00 -0.50
C VAL A 107 3.31 3.09 -1.08
N ASP A 108 3.51 1.77 -0.98
CA ASP A 108 2.58 0.73 -1.39
C ASP A 108 3.16 -0.67 -1.05
N PRO A 109 2.34 -1.73 -0.99
CA PRO A 109 2.79 -3.09 -0.69
C PRO A 109 3.78 -3.68 -1.71
N MET A 110 3.74 -3.30 -2.99
CA MET A 110 4.70 -3.78 -3.99
C MET A 110 6.10 -3.22 -3.74
N THR A 111 6.19 -1.92 -3.47
CA THR A 111 7.44 -1.27 -3.06
C THR A 111 7.94 -1.83 -1.74
N GLY A 112 7.04 -2.08 -0.78
CA GLY A 112 7.34 -2.77 0.48
C GLY A 112 7.98 -4.15 0.24
N ARG A 113 7.34 -4.98 -0.59
CA ARG A 113 7.81 -6.32 -0.96
C ARG A 113 9.16 -6.29 -1.66
N ALA A 114 9.36 -5.37 -2.60
CA ALA A 114 10.62 -5.20 -3.32
C ALA A 114 11.76 -4.78 -2.38
N THR A 115 11.47 -3.89 -1.43
CA THR A 115 12.44 -3.43 -0.43
C THR A 115 12.78 -4.54 0.55
N ALA A 116 11.80 -5.32 1.01
CA ALA A 116 12.02 -6.49 1.85
C ALA A 116 12.88 -7.55 1.14
N HIS A 117 12.67 -7.76 -0.17
CA HIS A 117 13.53 -8.63 -0.98
C HIS A 117 14.98 -8.13 -1.01
N ALA A 118 15.17 -6.82 -1.22
CA ALA A 118 16.49 -6.21 -1.25
C ALA A 118 17.20 -6.29 0.11
N ALA A 119 16.43 -6.28 1.21
CA ALA A 119 16.89 -6.54 2.57
C ALA A 119 17.08 -8.03 2.90
N GLY A 120 17.00 -8.93 1.90
CA GLY A 120 17.27 -10.36 2.07
C GLY A 120 16.10 -11.17 2.63
N HIS A 121 14.91 -10.60 2.77
CA HIS A 121 13.75 -11.34 3.26
C HIS A 121 13.18 -12.24 2.15
N GLY A 122 12.87 -13.48 2.52
CA GLY A 122 12.25 -14.47 1.64
C GLY A 122 10.81 -14.10 1.26
N PHE A 123 10.18 -14.95 0.46
CA PHE A 123 8.81 -14.74 -0.04
C PHE A 123 7.81 -14.43 1.09
N LEU A 124 7.68 -15.35 2.05
CA LEU A 124 6.67 -15.26 3.10
C LEU A 124 6.92 -14.04 4.00
N ALA A 125 8.12 -13.93 4.56
CA ALA A 125 8.49 -12.81 5.42
C ALA A 125 8.36 -11.45 4.71
N GLY A 126 8.76 -11.36 3.44
CA GLY A 126 8.66 -10.12 2.66
C GLY A 126 7.22 -9.68 2.41
N TRP A 127 6.32 -10.62 2.08
CA TRP A 127 4.90 -10.31 1.92
C TRP A 127 4.20 -10.05 3.24
N THR A 128 4.51 -10.78 4.31
CA THR A 128 3.96 -10.49 5.65
C THR A 128 4.27 -9.05 6.07
N ILE A 129 5.51 -8.59 5.85
CA ILE A 129 5.93 -7.21 6.14
C ILE A 129 5.19 -6.20 5.26
N ALA A 130 5.07 -6.47 3.96
CA ALA A 130 4.38 -5.59 3.02
C ALA A 130 2.89 -5.45 3.36
N ILE A 131 2.20 -6.57 3.57
CA ILE A 131 0.79 -6.65 3.94
C ILE A 131 0.55 -5.97 5.29
N ALA A 132 1.45 -6.14 6.27
CA ALA A 132 1.33 -5.45 7.54
C ALA A 132 1.35 -3.92 7.39
N GLY A 133 2.21 -3.39 6.51
CA GLY A 133 2.22 -1.95 6.19
C GLY A 133 0.95 -1.50 5.48
N ASP A 134 0.46 -2.28 4.51
CA ASP A 134 -0.75 -1.93 3.77
C ASP A 134 -2.01 -2.00 4.64
N MET A 135 -2.10 -2.96 5.55
CA MET A 135 -3.18 -3.04 6.53
C MET A 135 -3.23 -1.82 7.47
N LEU A 136 -2.07 -1.25 7.84
CA LEU A 136 -2.03 0.01 8.58
C LEU A 136 -2.54 1.17 7.74
N TYR A 137 -2.19 1.21 6.45
CA TYR A 137 -2.63 2.23 5.51
C TYR A 137 -4.16 2.15 5.32
N PHE A 138 -4.67 0.94 5.06
CA PHE A 138 -6.09 0.63 5.02
C PHE A 138 -6.82 1.12 6.27
N ALA A 139 -6.32 0.82 7.47
CA ALA A 139 -6.97 1.21 8.71
C ALA A 139 -7.10 2.74 8.83
N VAL A 140 -6.04 3.49 8.50
CA VAL A 140 -6.05 4.96 8.52
C VAL A 140 -7.09 5.48 7.54
N ILE A 141 -7.05 5.06 6.28
CA ILE A 141 -7.97 5.54 5.25
C ILE A 141 -9.41 5.16 5.59
N ALA A 142 -9.66 3.92 6.02
CA ALA A 142 -10.99 3.43 6.32
C ALA A 142 -11.61 4.15 7.53
N ILE A 143 -10.84 4.40 8.60
CA ILE A 143 -11.30 5.19 9.76
C ILE A 143 -11.58 6.64 9.34
N SER A 144 -10.68 7.26 8.57
CA SER A 144 -10.87 8.61 8.05
C SER A 144 -12.11 8.70 7.15
N THR A 145 -12.36 7.68 6.33
CA THR A 145 -13.53 7.61 5.43
C THR A 145 -14.82 7.53 6.20
N LEU A 146 -14.92 6.61 7.17
CA LEU A 146 -16.14 6.48 7.97
C LEU A 146 -16.40 7.73 8.80
N LYS A 147 -15.37 8.31 9.44
CA LYS A 147 -15.51 9.54 10.24
C LYS A 147 -15.89 10.75 9.38
N LEU A 148 -15.34 10.86 8.18
CA LEU A 148 -15.71 11.95 7.28
C LEU A 148 -17.15 11.78 6.79
N ASN A 149 -17.56 10.54 6.48
CA ASN A 149 -18.94 10.26 6.05
C ASN A 149 -19.97 10.59 7.13
N THR A 150 -19.63 10.47 8.43
CA THR A 150 -20.54 10.89 9.51
C THR A 150 -20.77 12.41 9.58
N VAL A 151 -19.93 13.22 8.92
CA VAL A 151 -20.08 14.69 8.88
C VAL A 151 -20.71 15.16 7.58
N ILE A 152 -20.35 14.53 6.46
CA ILE A 152 -20.81 14.93 5.13
C ILE A 152 -22.16 14.29 4.79
N GLU A 153 -22.43 13.09 5.31
CA GLU A 153 -23.64 12.29 5.05
C GLU A 153 -23.87 11.93 3.56
N ASP A 154 -22.88 12.18 2.70
CA ASP A 154 -22.86 11.78 1.29
C ASP A 154 -21.63 10.89 1.00
N PRO A 155 -21.84 9.59 0.73
CA PRO A 155 -20.76 8.66 0.44
C PRO A 155 -19.96 9.02 -0.83
N ASN A 156 -20.60 9.57 -1.87
CA ASN A 156 -19.93 9.91 -3.12
C ASN A 156 -19.00 11.10 -2.93
N ILE A 157 -19.47 12.13 -2.24
CA ILE A 157 -18.68 13.32 -1.94
C ILE A 157 -17.55 12.97 -0.97
N THR A 158 -17.82 12.13 0.04
CA THR A 158 -16.79 11.66 0.98
C THR A 158 -15.67 10.91 0.26
N MET A 159 -16.01 9.99 -0.64
CA MET A 159 -15.02 9.27 -1.44
C MET A 159 -14.18 10.22 -2.30
N LEU A 160 -14.83 11.18 -2.97
CA LEU A 160 -14.15 12.16 -3.82
C LEU A 160 -13.16 13.01 -3.02
N ILE A 161 -13.56 13.48 -1.84
CA ILE A 161 -12.68 14.27 -0.96
C ILE A 161 -11.47 13.45 -0.55
N ILE A 162 -11.66 12.20 -0.11
CA ILE A 162 -10.55 11.36 0.35
C ILE A 162 -9.60 11.00 -0.77
N LEU A 163 -10.13 10.73 -1.96
CA LEU A 163 -9.33 10.57 -3.18
C LEU A 163 -8.46 11.81 -3.43
N VAL A 164 -9.06 13.00 -3.45
CA VAL A 164 -8.33 14.26 -3.65
C VAL A 164 -7.26 14.44 -2.57
N VAL A 165 -7.57 14.15 -1.30
CA VAL A 165 -6.63 14.23 -0.18
C VAL A 165 -5.46 13.26 -0.37
N MET A 166 -5.72 12.00 -0.72
CA MET A 166 -4.69 10.97 -0.94
C MET A 166 -3.67 11.40 -2.01
N PHE A 167 -4.12 12.02 -3.10
CA PHE A 167 -3.22 12.51 -4.17
C PHE A 167 -2.55 13.85 -3.84
N SER A 168 -3.26 14.74 -3.15
CA SER A 168 -2.80 16.11 -2.92
C SER A 168 -1.85 16.23 -1.72
N VAL A 169 -2.12 15.53 -0.63
CA VAL A 169 -1.35 15.66 0.63
C VAL A 169 0.14 15.35 0.46
N PRO A 170 0.56 14.23 -0.19
CA PRO A 170 1.99 13.96 -0.37
C PRO A 170 2.70 15.07 -1.15
N THR A 171 2.04 15.60 -2.18
CA THR A 171 2.55 16.68 -3.02
C THR A 171 2.68 17.98 -2.24
N ILE A 172 1.65 18.34 -1.45
CA ILE A 172 1.65 19.53 -0.60
C ILE A 172 2.74 19.44 0.46
N ILE A 173 2.88 18.30 1.15
CA ILE A 173 3.93 18.09 2.15
C ILE A 173 5.32 18.25 1.51
N LYS A 174 5.53 17.71 0.31
CA LYS A 174 6.79 17.86 -0.42
C LYS A 174 7.07 19.32 -0.76
N LEU A 175 6.07 20.06 -1.24
CA LEU A 175 6.18 21.49 -1.57
C LEU A 175 6.48 22.36 -0.35
N VAL A 176 5.85 22.09 0.79
CA VAL A 176 6.08 22.84 2.03
C VAL A 176 7.49 22.55 2.57
N ARG A 177 7.92 21.28 2.57
CA ARG A 177 9.28 20.90 2.99
C ARG A 177 10.37 21.44 2.08
N SER A 178 10.12 21.61 0.78
CA SER A 178 11.12 22.22 -0.12
C SER A 178 11.23 23.73 0.06
N LYS A 179 10.16 24.40 0.50
CA LYS A 179 10.15 25.85 0.78
C LYS A 179 10.72 26.22 2.15
N PHE A 180 10.73 25.29 3.11
CA PHE A 180 11.41 25.45 4.39
C PHE A 180 12.66 24.55 4.42
N PRO A 181 13.80 25.01 3.89
CA PRO A 181 15.06 24.33 4.16
C PRO A 181 15.23 24.28 5.68
N ARG A 182 15.44 23.08 6.23
CA ARG A 182 15.90 22.94 7.61
C ARG A 182 17.22 23.71 7.70
N HIS A 183 17.20 24.86 8.37
CA HIS A 183 18.41 25.45 8.92
C HIS A 183 18.93 24.46 9.97
N THR A 184 19.81 23.56 9.54
CA THR A 184 20.67 22.81 10.45
C THR A 184 21.68 23.79 11.03
N MET A 185 21.53 24.09 12.32
CA MET A 185 22.65 24.48 13.19
C MET A 185 23.60 23.30 13.37
#